data_AF-A0A2D9Q8N4-F1
#
_entry.id   AF-A0A2D9Q8N4-F1
#
_cell.length_a   1.000
_cell.length_b   1.000
_cell.length_c   1.000
_cell.angle_alpha   90.00
_cell.angle_beta   90.00
_cell.angle_gamma   90.00
#
_symmetry.space_group_name_H-M   'P 1'
#
loop_
_entity.id
_entity.type
_entity.pdbx_description
1 polymer ?
#
loop_
_entity_poly.entity_id
_entity_poly.type
_entity_poly.pdbx_seq_one_letter_code
_entity_poly.pdbx_strand_id
1 'polypeptide(L)'
;MKKLILLALLCTAPISLFSQEESSKDTIPNGWTRAGNISLLFNQAAFNAEWTGGGTSNYSGNLALSYDFNYKHDKLSWNNRIIGEYGITKNKDDKYARKTNDRLELNSILGKRLKESNWYYSLFFNFKTQFAKGYEFNSDLNPEDEGYRTETTHILSPAYIKFGPGLLWKKSNNLYVNISPATAKFILVDSDFTAVDESNPEALEAYNANKYFGVDANESNRFEFGAAVSAYAKFNIMANISAENILSLYSNYLDDPQNVDLDYTLNVVMKVNKYISTNMTFQAIYDDNAVNGFQIRETLGVGLTYGF
;
A
#
# COMPACT_ATOMS: atom_id res chain seq x y z
N MET A 1 30.21 -49.80 26.75
CA MET A 1 28.83 -49.27 26.94
C MET A 1 28.27 -48.95 25.55
N LYS A 2 27.06 -49.30 25.08
CA LYS A 2 25.86 -49.96 25.64
C LYS A 2 24.82 -49.15 26.47
N LYS A 3 24.90 -47.81 26.59
CA LYS A 3 23.77 -46.97 27.12
C LYS A 3 23.64 -45.54 26.52
N LEU A 4 24.22 -45.25 25.34
CA LEU A 4 24.28 -43.87 24.80
C LEU A 4 23.93 -43.70 23.31
N ILE A 5 23.40 -44.75 22.65
CA ILE A 5 23.02 -44.70 21.21
C ILE A 5 21.48 -44.60 21.02
N LEU A 6 20.70 -44.72 22.09
CA LEU A 6 19.22 -44.79 22.02
C LEU A 6 18.51 -43.42 22.01
N LEU A 7 19.24 -42.30 21.87
CA LEU A 7 18.68 -40.94 21.87
C LEU A 7 18.85 -40.19 20.54
N ALA A 8 19.52 -40.79 19.55
CA ALA A 8 19.76 -40.18 18.23
C ALA A 8 18.79 -40.69 17.13
N LEU A 9 17.85 -41.58 17.47
CA LEU A 9 16.95 -42.24 16.50
C LEU A 9 15.48 -41.76 16.57
N LEU A 10 15.21 -40.64 17.25
CA LEU A 10 13.85 -40.14 17.49
C LEU A 10 13.49 -38.83 16.76
N CYS A 11 14.33 -38.39 15.80
CA CYS A 11 14.12 -37.15 15.04
C CYS A 11 13.90 -37.34 13.53
N THR A 12 13.73 -38.58 13.06
CA THR A 12 13.48 -38.89 11.63
C THR A 12 12.19 -39.70 11.47
N ALA A 13 11.06 -39.09 11.82
CA ALA A 13 9.75 -39.49 11.34
C ALA A 13 9.18 -38.33 10.51
N PRO A 14 9.02 -38.45 9.18
CA PRO A 14 8.23 -37.48 8.43
C PRO A 14 6.79 -37.62 8.93
N ILE A 15 6.32 -36.61 9.66
CA ILE A 15 4.91 -36.50 10.01
C ILE A 15 4.16 -36.13 8.72
N SER A 16 3.80 -37.17 7.96
CA SER A 16 2.88 -37.10 6.84
C SER A 16 1.48 -36.82 7.35
N LEU A 17 1.25 -35.57 7.80
CA LEU A 17 -0.08 -35.03 8.06
C LEU A 17 -0.83 -34.92 6.73
N PHE A 18 -1.39 -36.04 6.28
CA PHE A 18 -2.51 -36.05 5.36
C PHE A 18 -3.73 -35.45 6.06
N SER A 19 -3.77 -34.12 6.12
CA SER A 19 -5.01 -33.40 6.32
C SER A 19 -5.92 -33.76 5.14
N GLN A 20 -6.96 -34.54 5.39
CA GLN A 20 -8.04 -34.68 4.42
C GLN A 20 -8.69 -33.30 4.30
N GLU A 21 -8.45 -32.57 3.21
CA GLU A 21 -9.30 -31.44 2.84
C GLU A 21 -10.65 -32.03 2.46
N GLU A 22 -11.58 -32.08 3.42
CA GLU A 22 -13.02 -32.12 3.10
C GLU A 22 -13.28 -31.01 2.08
N SER A 23 -13.97 -31.34 0.99
CA SER A 23 -14.32 -30.36 -0.04
C SER A 23 -15.29 -29.34 0.55
N SER A 24 -14.72 -28.26 1.11
CA SER A 24 -15.48 -27.19 1.72
C SER A 24 -16.47 -26.66 0.70
N LYS A 25 -17.76 -26.92 0.92
CA LYS A 25 -18.83 -26.29 0.16
C LYS A 25 -18.57 -24.79 0.18
N ASP A 26 -18.42 -24.25 -1.02
CA ASP A 26 -17.97 -22.88 -1.27
C ASP A 26 -18.87 -21.90 -0.53
N THR A 27 -18.36 -21.41 0.61
CA THR A 27 -19.18 -20.88 1.71
C THR A 27 -19.63 -19.44 1.48
N ILE A 28 -19.24 -18.88 0.33
CA ILE A 28 -19.61 -17.53 -0.10
C ILE A 28 -20.88 -17.65 -0.97
N PRO A 29 -22.04 -17.11 -0.54
CA PRO A 29 -23.26 -17.15 -1.33
C PRO A 29 -23.13 -16.34 -2.63
N ASN A 30 -23.90 -16.72 -3.65
CA ASN A 30 -24.04 -15.93 -4.86
C ASN A 30 -24.74 -14.58 -4.57
N GLY A 31 -24.34 -13.53 -5.27
CA GLY A 31 -24.87 -12.17 -5.13
C GLY A 31 -23.80 -11.14 -4.81
N TRP A 32 -24.24 -9.98 -4.31
CA TRP A 32 -23.37 -8.91 -3.85
C TRP A 32 -23.08 -9.04 -2.35
N THR A 33 -21.82 -8.83 -1.99
CA THR A 33 -21.35 -8.66 -0.60
C THR A 33 -20.69 -7.29 -0.49
N ARG A 34 -20.95 -6.59 0.61
CA ARG A 34 -20.41 -5.26 0.89
C ARG A 34 -19.83 -5.28 2.30
N ALA A 35 -18.71 -4.61 2.50
CA ALA A 35 -18.12 -4.40 3.82
C ALA A 35 -17.39 -3.06 3.82
N GLY A 36 -17.71 -2.20 4.78
CA GLY A 36 -17.03 -0.94 5.01
C GLY A 36 -16.23 -0.98 6.31
N ASN A 37 -15.14 -0.21 6.32
CA ASN A 37 -14.46 0.18 7.56
C ASN A 37 -14.07 1.64 7.47
N ILE A 38 -14.45 2.42 8.48
CA ILE A 38 -13.93 3.77 8.69
C ILE A 38 -13.16 3.77 10.01
N SER A 39 -11.97 4.37 10.00
CA SER A 39 -11.16 4.55 11.19
C SER A 39 -10.61 5.97 11.26
N LEU A 40 -10.60 6.53 12.46
CA LEU A 40 -10.01 7.82 12.77
C LEU A 40 -9.00 7.61 13.89
N LEU A 41 -7.72 7.64 13.52
CA LEU A 41 -6.58 7.43 14.40
C LEU A 41 -6.03 8.77 14.88
N PHE A 42 -5.59 8.79 16.13
CA PHE A 42 -4.89 9.91 16.75
C PHE A 42 -3.56 9.42 17.34
N ASN A 43 -2.53 10.27 17.24
CA ASN A 43 -1.29 10.13 17.98
C ASN A 43 -0.87 11.52 18.49
N GLN A 44 -0.40 11.57 19.73
CA GLN A 44 -0.10 12.81 20.46
C GLN A 44 1.10 12.59 21.38
N ALA A 45 2.00 13.57 21.42
CA ALA A 45 2.88 13.80 22.55
C ALA A 45 2.69 15.23 23.04
N ALA A 46 2.54 15.43 24.35
CA ALA A 46 2.28 16.76 24.93
C ALA A 46 3.15 16.99 26.16
N PHE A 47 3.80 18.16 26.20
CA PHE A 47 4.75 18.57 27.23
C PHE A 47 4.43 20.00 27.66
N ASN A 48 4.40 20.24 28.96
CA ASN A 48 4.24 21.57 29.56
C ASN A 48 5.57 22.35 29.56
N ALA A 49 5.53 23.64 29.96
CA ALA A 49 6.72 24.49 29.97
C ALA A 49 7.80 24.01 30.95
N GLU A 50 7.39 23.34 32.03
CA GLU A 50 8.26 22.82 33.08
C GLU A 50 8.86 21.44 32.75
N TRP A 51 8.57 20.87 31.57
CA TRP A 51 9.09 19.55 31.18
C TRP A 51 10.57 19.63 30.79
N THR A 52 11.46 19.37 31.75
CA THR A 52 12.92 19.41 31.56
C THR A 52 13.48 18.26 30.69
N GLY A 53 12.65 17.32 30.24
CA GLY A 53 13.07 16.16 29.45
C GLY A 53 13.32 16.41 27.95
N GLY A 54 13.17 17.65 27.47
CA GLY A 54 13.55 18.03 26.09
C GLY A 54 12.63 17.50 24.98
N GLY A 55 11.38 17.13 25.30
CA GLY A 55 10.42 16.61 24.31
C GLY A 55 9.65 17.70 23.55
N THR A 56 9.49 17.52 22.24
CA THR A 56 8.66 18.41 21.39
C THR A 56 7.21 17.91 21.33
N SER A 57 6.25 18.79 21.63
CA SER A 57 4.84 18.44 21.56
C SER A 57 4.37 18.31 20.11
N ASN A 58 3.54 17.32 19.82
CA ASN A 58 2.92 17.13 18.51
C ASN A 58 1.52 16.52 18.62
N TYR A 59 0.73 16.75 17.57
CA TYR A 59 -0.60 16.17 17.40
C TYR A 59 -0.71 15.68 15.95
N SER A 60 -1.25 14.48 15.77
CA SER A 60 -1.50 13.92 14.45
C SER A 60 -2.83 13.17 14.39
N GLY A 61 -3.43 13.19 13.21
CA GLY A 61 -4.67 12.50 12.91
C GLY A 61 -4.57 11.79 11.56
N ASN A 62 -5.12 10.58 11.47
CA ASN A 62 -5.25 9.85 10.22
C ASN A 62 -6.67 9.28 10.07
N LEU A 63 -7.40 9.76 9.06
CA LEU A 63 -8.67 9.20 8.62
C LEU A 63 -8.39 8.15 7.55
N ALA A 64 -8.91 6.93 7.72
CA ALA A 64 -8.87 5.88 6.71
C ALA A 64 -10.26 5.28 6.50
N LEU A 65 -10.61 5.08 5.23
CA LEU A 65 -11.81 4.43 4.75
C LEU A 65 -11.39 3.27 3.84
N SER A 66 -11.89 2.07 4.09
CA SER A 66 -11.86 0.96 3.13
C SER A 66 -13.28 0.47 2.86
N TYR A 67 -13.63 0.27 1.61
CA TYR A 67 -14.95 -0.23 1.22
C TYR A 67 -14.83 -1.30 0.14
N ASP A 68 -15.17 -2.53 0.53
CA ASP A 68 -15.24 -3.71 -0.34
C ASP A 68 -16.65 -3.87 -0.91
N PHE A 69 -16.77 -4.08 -2.22
CA PHE A 69 -18.04 -4.35 -2.90
C PHE A 69 -17.85 -5.46 -3.94
N ASN A 70 -18.04 -6.70 -3.49
CA ASN A 70 -17.68 -7.89 -4.23
C ASN A 70 -18.94 -8.59 -4.75
N TYR A 71 -18.94 -8.99 -6.02
CA TYR A 71 -19.97 -9.82 -6.64
C TYR A 71 -19.47 -11.24 -6.86
N LYS A 72 -20.34 -12.23 -6.64
CA LYS A 72 -20.07 -13.64 -6.95
C LYS A 72 -21.26 -14.29 -7.64
N HIS A 73 -20.99 -15.05 -8.70
CA HIS A 73 -21.99 -15.90 -9.35
C HIS A 73 -21.32 -17.16 -9.90
N ASP A 74 -21.54 -18.27 -9.21
CA ASP A 74 -20.99 -19.60 -9.50
C ASP A 74 -19.44 -19.58 -9.61
N LYS A 75 -18.91 -19.62 -10.83
CA LYS A 75 -17.47 -19.58 -11.13
C LYS A 75 -16.96 -18.15 -11.36
N LEU A 76 -17.83 -17.15 -11.47
CA LEU A 76 -17.46 -15.75 -11.63
C LEU A 76 -17.32 -15.09 -10.25
N SER A 77 -16.24 -14.36 -10.06
CA SER A 77 -16.04 -13.44 -8.94
C SER A 77 -15.60 -12.09 -9.48
N TRP A 78 -16.13 -11.00 -8.94
CA TRP A 78 -15.66 -9.65 -9.21
C TRP A 78 -15.40 -8.99 -7.87
N ASN A 79 -14.13 -8.81 -7.54
CA ASN A 79 -13.69 -8.30 -6.24
C ASN A 79 -13.33 -6.82 -6.42
N ASN A 80 -13.88 -5.93 -5.61
CA ASN A 80 -13.58 -4.50 -5.67
C ASN A 80 -13.33 -3.95 -4.27
N ARG A 81 -12.29 -3.13 -4.12
CA ARG A 81 -11.95 -2.43 -2.88
C ARG A 81 -11.55 -0.99 -3.19
N ILE A 82 -12.25 -0.04 -2.58
CA ILE A 82 -11.82 1.36 -2.51
C ILE A 82 -11.08 1.55 -1.18
N ILE A 83 -9.98 2.31 -1.22
CA ILE A 83 -9.21 2.77 -0.05
C ILE A 83 -9.07 4.29 -0.20
N GLY A 84 -9.40 5.03 0.86
CA GLY A 84 -9.21 6.47 0.95
C GLY A 84 -8.57 6.80 2.30
N GLU A 85 -7.37 7.39 2.29
CA GLU A 85 -6.62 7.71 3.51
C GLU A 85 -6.10 9.14 3.46
N TYR A 86 -6.21 9.84 4.59
CA TYR A 86 -5.61 11.16 4.79
C TYR A 86 -5.00 11.25 6.18
N GLY A 87 -3.71 11.58 6.23
CA GLY A 87 -2.92 11.72 7.45
C GLY A 87 -2.24 13.07 7.51
N ILE A 88 -2.31 13.71 8.67
CA ILE A 88 -1.70 15.01 8.93
C ILE A 88 -1.07 15.05 10.32
N THR A 89 0.10 15.67 10.45
CA THR A 89 0.78 15.92 11.72
C THR A 89 1.14 17.39 11.89
N LYS A 90 1.20 17.84 13.13
CA LYS A 90 1.61 19.18 13.52
C LYS A 90 2.51 19.10 14.75
N ASN A 91 3.79 19.39 14.57
CA ASN A 91 4.71 19.68 15.68
C ASN A 91 4.46 21.11 16.19
N LYS A 92 4.79 21.35 17.46
CA LYS A 92 4.58 22.64 18.14
C LYS A 92 5.23 23.82 17.41
N ASP A 93 6.47 23.65 16.96
CA ASP A 93 7.32 24.74 16.46
C ASP A 93 7.40 24.79 14.92
N ASP A 94 6.82 23.81 14.22
CA ASP A 94 6.60 23.90 12.76
C ASP A 94 5.65 25.07 12.46
N LYS A 95 5.83 25.82 11.35
CA LYS A 95 4.84 26.82 10.91
C LYS A 95 3.60 26.19 10.26
N TYR A 96 3.80 25.19 9.39
CA TYR A 96 2.73 24.48 8.71
C TYR A 96 2.44 23.12 9.36
N ALA A 97 1.37 22.45 8.94
CA ALA A 97 1.18 21.03 9.21
C ALA A 97 1.77 20.21 8.06
N ARG A 98 2.22 18.99 8.34
CA ARG A 98 2.87 18.09 7.37
C ARG A 98 1.95 16.93 7.02
N LYS A 99 1.83 16.61 5.73
CA LYS A 99 1.06 15.47 5.20
C LYS A 99 1.81 14.18 5.57
N THR A 100 1.15 13.23 6.24
CA THR A 100 1.75 11.93 6.65
C THR A 100 1.17 10.74 5.89
N ASN A 101 -0.02 10.92 5.30
CA ASN A 101 -0.66 9.96 4.42
C ASN A 101 -1.59 10.70 3.44
N ASP A 102 -1.65 10.22 2.20
CA ASP A 102 -2.55 10.70 1.17
C ASP A 102 -2.65 9.60 0.11
N ARG A 103 -3.79 8.92 0.08
CA ARG A 103 -4.02 7.78 -0.79
C ARG A 103 -5.47 7.70 -1.17
N LEU A 104 -5.78 7.75 -2.45
CA LEU A 104 -7.02 7.27 -3.02
C LEU A 104 -6.70 6.11 -3.96
N GLU A 105 -7.26 4.93 -3.69
CA GLU A 105 -6.98 3.73 -4.45
C GLU A 105 -8.24 2.90 -4.71
N LEU A 106 -8.40 2.44 -5.96
CA LEU A 106 -9.41 1.49 -6.38
C LEU A 106 -8.71 0.23 -6.92
N ASN A 107 -8.97 -0.90 -6.28
CA ASN A 107 -8.60 -2.22 -6.77
C ASN A 107 -9.84 -2.94 -7.29
N SER A 108 -9.76 -3.54 -8.48
CA SER A 108 -10.80 -4.34 -9.12
C SER A 108 -10.16 -5.59 -9.73
N ILE A 109 -10.67 -6.77 -9.39
CA ILE A 109 -10.20 -8.06 -9.93
C ILE A 109 -11.42 -8.88 -10.36
N LEU A 110 -11.63 -8.95 -11.67
CA LEU A 110 -12.57 -9.89 -12.29
C LEU A 110 -11.88 -11.25 -12.41
N GLY A 111 -12.54 -12.32 -11.97
CA GLY A 111 -11.97 -13.66 -11.88
C GLY A 111 -12.96 -14.75 -12.32
N LYS A 112 -12.49 -15.73 -13.10
CA LYS A 112 -13.26 -16.90 -13.54
C LYS A 112 -12.59 -18.19 -13.07
N ARG A 113 -13.24 -18.94 -12.16
CA ARG A 113 -12.68 -20.12 -11.49
C ARG A 113 -12.32 -21.23 -12.47
N LEU A 114 -11.10 -21.73 -12.34
CA LEU A 114 -10.58 -22.87 -13.06
C LEU A 114 -11.02 -24.16 -12.36
N LYS A 115 -11.96 -24.87 -12.99
CA LYS A 115 -12.53 -26.14 -12.50
C LYS A 115 -13.02 -26.00 -11.04
N GLU A 116 -12.71 -26.97 -10.20
CA GLU A 116 -12.87 -26.92 -8.74
C GLU A 116 -11.48 -26.80 -8.12
N SER A 117 -10.93 -25.59 -8.19
CA SER A 117 -9.63 -25.25 -7.61
C SER A 117 -9.64 -23.81 -7.11
N ASN A 118 -8.61 -23.45 -6.34
CA ASN A 118 -8.39 -22.08 -5.86
C ASN A 118 -7.85 -21.14 -6.96
N TRP A 119 -7.66 -21.61 -8.19
CA TRP A 119 -7.17 -20.80 -9.30
C TRP A 119 -8.31 -20.19 -10.12
N TYR A 120 -8.09 -18.98 -10.60
CA TYR A 120 -9.00 -18.21 -11.44
C TYR A 120 -8.18 -17.58 -12.58
N TYR A 121 -8.71 -17.57 -13.80
CA TYR A 121 -8.26 -16.57 -14.77
C TYR A 121 -8.68 -15.20 -14.26
N SER A 122 -7.77 -14.23 -14.22
CA SER A 122 -8.06 -12.88 -13.77
C SER A 122 -7.87 -11.83 -14.86
N LEU A 123 -8.61 -10.74 -14.71
CA LEU A 123 -8.36 -9.45 -15.33
C LEU A 123 -8.42 -8.43 -14.19
N PHE A 124 -7.31 -7.75 -13.92
CA PHE A 124 -7.25 -6.77 -12.84
C PHE A 124 -7.15 -5.34 -13.38
N PHE A 125 -7.62 -4.40 -12.56
CA PHE A 125 -7.47 -2.97 -12.70
C PHE A 125 -7.14 -2.39 -11.32
N ASN A 126 -6.14 -1.53 -11.25
CA ASN A 126 -5.71 -0.80 -10.07
C ASN A 126 -5.52 0.68 -10.47
N PHE A 127 -6.15 1.58 -9.73
CA PHE A 127 -5.96 3.02 -9.85
C PHE A 127 -5.51 3.54 -8.48
N LYS A 128 -4.36 4.23 -8.40
CA LYS A 128 -3.80 4.77 -7.16
C LYS A 128 -3.36 6.22 -7.39
N THR A 129 -3.74 7.14 -6.51
CA THR A 129 -3.35 8.56 -6.61
C THR A 129 -3.34 9.24 -5.24
N GLN A 130 -2.87 10.49 -5.22
CA GLN A 130 -3.00 11.44 -4.12
C GLN A 130 -4.10 12.47 -4.45
N PHE A 131 -4.64 13.17 -3.45
CA PHE A 131 -5.69 14.18 -3.65
C PHE A 131 -5.45 15.52 -2.93
N ALA A 132 -4.53 15.58 -1.97
CA ALA A 132 -4.13 16.84 -1.33
C ALA A 132 -2.74 17.28 -1.80
N LYS A 133 -2.51 18.60 -1.78
CA LYS A 133 -1.19 19.17 -2.08
C LYS A 133 -0.14 18.65 -1.10
N GLY A 134 0.89 17.97 -1.63
CA GLY A 134 2.10 17.62 -0.89
C GLY A 134 3.16 18.70 -1.07
N TYR A 135 4.03 18.81 -0.07
CA TYR A 135 5.03 19.86 -0.01
C TYR A 135 6.35 19.32 0.53
N GLU A 136 7.43 19.74 -0.09
CA GLU A 136 8.77 19.69 0.49
C GLU A 136 9.04 20.97 1.30
N PHE A 137 9.84 20.84 2.37
CA PHE A 137 10.13 21.93 3.30
C PHE A 137 11.64 22.09 3.42
N ASN A 138 12.16 23.24 2.99
CA ASN A 138 13.59 23.54 3.09
C ASN A 138 13.94 23.93 4.53
N SER A 139 14.79 23.14 5.20
CA SER A 139 15.23 23.38 6.58
C SER A 139 16.17 24.57 6.75
N ASP A 140 16.80 25.02 5.67
CA ASP A 140 17.86 26.03 5.69
C ASP A 140 17.29 27.46 5.53
N LEU A 141 15.99 27.55 5.20
CA LEU A 141 15.24 28.79 5.07
C LEU A 141 14.35 29.03 6.30
N ASN A 142 14.05 30.30 6.60
CA ASN A 142 13.08 30.62 7.65
C ASN A 142 11.66 30.30 7.15
N PRO A 143 10.71 29.93 8.03
CA PRO A 143 9.33 29.67 7.62
C PRO A 143 8.58 30.85 6.97
N GLU A 144 9.12 32.07 7.03
CA GLU A 144 8.59 33.27 6.34
C GLU A 144 9.19 33.49 4.94
N ASP A 145 10.29 32.81 4.60
CA ASP A 145 11.02 33.02 3.36
C ASP A 145 10.32 32.35 2.16
N GLU A 146 10.38 32.98 1.00
CA GLU A 146 9.93 32.38 -0.26
C GLU A 146 10.80 31.14 -0.57
N GLY A 147 10.18 30.06 -1.05
CA GLY A 147 10.86 28.77 -1.26
C GLY A 147 11.05 27.92 0.01
N TYR A 148 10.67 28.38 1.21
CA TYR A 148 10.65 27.51 2.40
C TYR A 148 9.77 26.28 2.22
N ARG A 149 8.71 26.39 1.40
CA ARG A 149 7.78 25.31 1.11
C ARG A 149 7.43 25.26 -0.38
N THR A 150 7.93 24.23 -1.07
CA THR A 150 7.69 23.98 -2.49
C THR A 150 6.62 22.90 -2.66
N GLU A 151 5.67 23.11 -3.57
CA GLU A 151 4.65 22.08 -3.90
C GLU A 151 5.31 20.99 -4.73
N THR A 152 5.08 19.73 -4.36
CA THR A 152 5.73 18.57 -5.02
C THR A 152 4.76 17.50 -5.49
N THR A 153 3.48 17.57 -5.11
CA THR A 153 2.41 16.66 -5.56
C THR A 153 1.07 17.34 -5.36
N HIS A 154 0.04 16.95 -6.11
CA HIS A 154 -1.35 17.32 -5.83
C HIS A 154 -2.34 16.29 -6.41
N ILE A 155 -3.62 16.66 -6.52
CA ILE A 155 -4.66 15.76 -7.00
C ILE A 155 -4.37 15.22 -8.41
N LEU A 156 -4.38 13.90 -8.56
CA LEU A 156 -4.02 13.21 -9.82
C LEU A 156 -2.55 13.38 -10.27
N SER A 157 -1.68 14.01 -9.48
CA SER A 157 -0.24 14.10 -9.74
C SER A 157 0.58 13.59 -8.54
N PRO A 158 1.05 12.32 -8.57
CA PRO A 158 0.87 11.32 -9.63
C PRO A 158 -0.47 10.57 -9.55
N ALA A 159 -0.92 10.06 -10.70
CA ALA A 159 -1.95 9.03 -10.80
C ALA A 159 -1.41 7.80 -11.54
N TYR A 160 -1.45 6.65 -10.88
CA TYR A 160 -1.02 5.37 -11.40
C TYR A 160 -2.24 4.55 -11.85
N ILE A 161 -2.21 4.05 -13.08
CA ILE A 161 -3.22 3.12 -13.62
C ILE A 161 -2.51 1.83 -14.03
N LYS A 162 -2.81 0.71 -13.38
CA LYS A 162 -2.30 -0.61 -13.73
C LYS A 162 -3.44 -1.53 -14.15
N PHE A 163 -3.33 -2.20 -15.29
CA PHE A 163 -4.29 -3.24 -15.68
C PHE A 163 -3.65 -4.35 -16.51
N GLY A 164 -4.19 -5.56 -16.41
CA GLY A 164 -3.70 -6.69 -17.19
C GLY A 164 -4.43 -8.02 -16.91
N PRO A 165 -4.39 -8.98 -17.85
CA PRO A 165 -4.77 -10.36 -17.58
C PRO A 165 -3.82 -11.03 -16.57
N GLY A 166 -4.27 -12.12 -15.96
CA GLY A 166 -3.45 -12.88 -15.03
C GLY A 166 -4.06 -14.19 -14.55
N LEU A 167 -3.45 -14.72 -13.50
CA LEU A 167 -3.93 -15.85 -12.71
C LEU A 167 -4.05 -15.41 -11.25
N LEU A 168 -5.27 -15.49 -10.72
CA LEU A 168 -5.57 -15.27 -9.31
C LEU A 168 -5.64 -16.63 -8.61
N TRP A 169 -4.73 -16.87 -7.67
CA TRP A 169 -4.88 -17.91 -6.65
C TRP A 169 -5.58 -17.30 -5.43
N LYS A 170 -6.76 -17.80 -5.08
CA LYS A 170 -7.57 -17.32 -3.95
C LYS A 170 -8.03 -18.49 -3.10
N LYS A 171 -7.41 -18.67 -1.92
CA LYS A 171 -7.84 -19.67 -0.92
C LYS A 171 -8.98 -19.14 -0.06
N SER A 172 -9.03 -17.83 0.20
CA SER A 172 -10.16 -17.17 0.88
C SER A 172 -10.17 -15.66 0.60
N ASN A 173 -11.14 -14.92 1.14
CA ASN A 173 -11.07 -13.45 1.15
C ASN A 173 -9.89 -12.91 1.99
N ASN A 174 -9.34 -13.70 2.91
CA ASN A 174 -8.20 -13.34 3.76
C ASN A 174 -6.84 -13.80 3.19
N LEU A 175 -6.81 -14.55 2.09
CA LEU A 175 -5.56 -15.06 1.50
C LEU A 175 -5.69 -15.27 -0.01
N TYR A 176 -5.03 -14.41 -0.78
CA TYR A 176 -4.96 -14.48 -2.23
C TYR A 176 -3.67 -13.88 -2.81
N VAL A 177 -3.31 -14.34 -4.01
CA VAL A 177 -2.20 -13.82 -4.83
C VAL A 177 -2.67 -13.74 -6.27
N ASN A 178 -2.56 -12.57 -6.90
CA ASN A 178 -2.78 -12.35 -8.32
C ASN A 178 -1.44 -12.16 -9.03
N ILE A 179 -1.20 -12.93 -10.09
CA ILE A 179 0.01 -12.89 -10.91
C ILE A 179 -0.40 -12.48 -12.33
N SER A 180 0.04 -11.32 -12.78
CA SER A 180 -0.33 -10.72 -14.06
C SER A 180 0.91 -10.46 -14.92
N PRO A 181 1.35 -11.43 -15.74
CA PRO A 181 2.63 -11.37 -16.47
C PRO A 181 2.62 -10.43 -17.68
N ALA A 182 1.47 -9.83 -18.01
CA ALA A 182 1.31 -8.84 -19.06
C ALA A 182 0.42 -7.71 -18.50
N THR A 183 1.04 -6.66 -17.99
CA THR A 183 0.40 -5.54 -17.30
C THR A 183 0.86 -4.23 -17.93
N ALA A 184 -0.10 -3.41 -18.36
CA ALA A 184 0.14 -2.00 -18.67
C ALA A 184 0.12 -1.19 -17.36
N LYS A 185 1.12 -0.32 -17.16
CA LYS A 185 1.16 0.71 -16.10
C LYS A 185 1.27 2.06 -16.80
N PHE A 186 0.36 2.98 -16.47
CA PHE A 186 0.44 4.39 -16.85
C PHE A 186 0.71 5.19 -15.58
N ILE A 187 1.66 6.12 -15.65
CA ILE A 187 1.91 7.15 -14.66
C ILE A 187 1.47 8.46 -15.30
N LEU A 188 0.53 9.17 -14.69
CA LEU A 188 0.05 10.47 -15.16
C LEU A 188 0.48 11.54 -14.14
N VAL A 189 0.89 12.71 -14.64
CA VAL A 189 1.34 13.85 -13.85
C VAL A 189 0.78 15.14 -14.42
N ASP A 190 0.73 16.20 -13.60
CA ASP A 190 0.48 17.54 -14.11
C ASP A 190 1.73 18.05 -14.81
N SER A 191 1.55 18.68 -15.98
CA SER A 191 2.63 19.27 -16.79
C SER A 191 3.38 20.38 -16.05
N ASP A 192 2.76 21.04 -15.08
CA ASP A 192 3.42 22.09 -14.29
C ASP A 192 4.64 21.55 -13.51
N PHE A 193 4.70 20.24 -13.22
CA PHE A 193 5.84 19.60 -12.56
C PHE A 193 6.91 19.07 -13.53
N THR A 194 6.62 19.02 -14.83
CA THR A 194 7.53 18.50 -15.87
C THR A 194 7.98 19.57 -16.86
N ALA A 195 7.42 20.79 -16.78
CA ALA A 195 7.72 21.92 -17.64
C ALA A 195 9.18 22.40 -17.49
N VAL A 196 9.93 22.33 -18.59
CA VAL A 196 11.34 22.75 -18.69
C VAL A 196 11.54 23.53 -20.00
N ASP A 197 12.34 24.59 -19.94
CA ASP A 197 12.68 25.42 -21.11
C ASP A 197 13.45 24.59 -22.16
N GLU A 198 12.77 24.29 -23.28
CA GLU A 198 13.33 23.53 -24.41
C GLU A 198 14.55 24.20 -25.05
N SER A 199 14.70 25.52 -24.89
CA SER A 199 15.84 26.27 -25.42
C SER A 199 17.11 26.12 -24.59
N ASN A 200 17.02 25.49 -23.41
CA ASN A 200 18.14 25.24 -22.50
C ASN A 200 18.44 23.74 -22.34
N PRO A 201 19.43 23.19 -23.11
CA PRO A 201 19.82 21.79 -23.01
C PRO A 201 20.30 21.35 -21.62
N GLU A 202 20.95 22.24 -20.86
CA GLU A 202 21.44 21.92 -19.51
C GLU A 202 20.28 21.73 -18.52
N ALA A 203 19.20 22.52 -18.66
CA ALA A 203 17.98 22.35 -17.86
C ALA A 203 17.25 21.04 -18.19
N LEU A 204 17.16 20.69 -19.49
CA LEU A 204 16.61 19.42 -19.94
C LEU A 204 17.42 18.22 -19.42
N GLU A 205 18.76 18.28 -19.45
CA GLU A 205 19.62 17.22 -18.92
C GLU A 205 19.49 17.10 -17.38
N ALA A 206 19.52 18.23 -16.66
CA ALA A 206 19.38 18.25 -15.21
C ALA A 206 18.03 17.70 -14.72
N TYR A 207 16.93 18.03 -15.40
CA TYR A 207 15.61 17.44 -15.13
C TYR A 207 15.60 15.94 -15.44
N ASN A 208 16.09 15.53 -16.62
CA ASN A 208 16.03 14.13 -17.04
C ASN A 208 16.95 13.20 -16.23
N ALA A 209 17.89 13.75 -15.45
CA ALA A 209 18.65 13.01 -14.44
C ALA A 209 17.83 12.68 -13.17
N ASN A 210 16.80 13.47 -12.85
CA ASN A 210 15.92 13.30 -11.68
C ASN A 210 14.44 13.53 -12.05
N LYS A 211 13.94 12.71 -12.99
CA LYS A 211 12.60 12.83 -13.58
C LYS A 211 11.48 12.76 -12.53
N TYR A 212 10.49 13.64 -12.63
CA TYR A 212 9.31 13.61 -11.77
C TYR A 212 8.49 12.34 -12.00
N PHE A 213 8.54 11.40 -11.06
CA PHE A 213 7.94 10.06 -11.16
C PHE A 213 8.30 9.32 -12.46
N GLY A 214 9.53 9.53 -12.96
CA GLY A 214 10.05 8.91 -14.17
C GLY A 214 9.57 9.52 -15.48
N VAL A 215 8.69 10.53 -15.44
CA VAL A 215 8.13 11.21 -16.61
C VAL A 215 9.14 12.20 -17.19
N ASP A 216 9.34 12.15 -18.50
CA ASP A 216 10.29 12.99 -19.23
C ASP A 216 9.91 14.48 -19.20
N ALA A 217 10.89 15.35 -19.48
CA ALA A 217 10.66 16.80 -19.55
C ALA A 217 9.59 17.14 -20.59
N ASN A 218 8.68 18.07 -20.25
CA ASN A 218 7.53 18.52 -21.05
C ASN A 218 6.49 17.43 -21.39
N GLU A 219 6.61 16.22 -20.84
CA GLU A 219 5.61 15.15 -20.95
C GLU A 219 4.67 15.11 -19.73
N SER A 220 3.45 14.64 -19.93
CA SER A 220 2.43 14.51 -18.86
C SER A 220 2.12 13.06 -18.48
N ASN A 221 2.76 12.10 -19.15
CA ASN A 221 2.53 10.68 -18.93
C ASN A 221 3.77 9.83 -19.19
N ARG A 222 3.86 8.69 -18.50
CA ARG A 222 4.81 7.62 -18.76
C ARG A 222 4.05 6.30 -18.89
N PHE A 223 4.38 5.54 -19.93
CA PHE A 223 3.84 4.20 -20.17
C PHE A 223 4.89 3.14 -19.89
N GLU A 224 4.47 2.08 -19.20
CA GLU A 224 5.28 0.92 -18.89
C GLU A 224 4.49 -0.37 -19.17
N PHE A 225 5.21 -1.43 -19.56
CA PHE A 225 4.63 -2.73 -19.79
C PHE A 225 5.47 -3.80 -19.10
N GLY A 226 4.84 -4.69 -18.34
CA GLY A 226 5.57 -5.47 -17.34
C GLY A 226 4.79 -6.61 -16.70
N ALA A 227 5.41 -7.22 -15.70
CA ALA A 227 4.75 -8.13 -14.76
C ALA A 227 4.23 -7.37 -13.55
N ALA A 228 3.06 -7.74 -13.04
CA ALA A 228 2.57 -7.34 -11.73
C ALA A 228 2.27 -8.56 -10.85
N VAL A 229 2.61 -8.49 -9.57
CA VAL A 229 2.14 -9.44 -8.56
C VAL A 229 1.48 -8.66 -7.43
N SER A 230 0.26 -9.01 -7.07
CA SER A 230 -0.39 -8.47 -5.86
C SER A 230 -0.79 -9.61 -4.93
N ALA A 231 -0.39 -9.51 -3.66
CA ALA A 231 -0.67 -10.52 -2.64
C ALA A 231 -1.33 -9.88 -1.42
N TYR A 232 -2.26 -10.61 -0.82
CA TYR A 232 -2.99 -10.22 0.37
C TYR A 232 -3.06 -11.39 1.34
N ALA A 233 -2.68 -11.16 2.59
CA ALA A 233 -2.69 -12.18 3.63
C ALA A 233 -3.05 -11.59 5.00
N LYS A 234 -4.21 -11.98 5.54
CA LYS A 234 -4.74 -11.52 6.82
C LYS A 234 -4.86 -12.67 7.82
N PHE A 235 -4.22 -12.50 8.97
CA PHE A 235 -4.12 -13.49 10.04
C PHE A 235 -4.59 -12.90 11.37
N ASN A 236 -5.28 -13.70 12.18
CA ASN A 236 -5.49 -13.39 13.59
C ASN A 236 -4.26 -13.94 14.35
N ILE A 237 -3.44 -13.05 14.91
CA ILE A 237 -2.24 -13.44 15.67
C ILE A 237 -2.66 -14.01 17.03
N MET A 238 -3.62 -13.35 17.68
CA MET A 238 -4.22 -13.78 18.94
C MET A 238 -5.61 -13.14 19.09
N ALA A 239 -6.30 -13.41 20.20
CA ALA A 239 -7.58 -12.76 20.49
C ALA A 239 -7.44 -11.22 20.40
N ASN A 240 -8.37 -10.58 19.68
CA ASN A 240 -8.41 -9.15 19.40
C ASN A 240 -7.23 -8.55 18.60
N ILE A 241 -6.23 -9.33 18.16
CA ILE A 241 -5.10 -8.83 17.36
C ILE A 241 -5.04 -9.53 16.00
N SER A 242 -5.13 -8.76 14.93
CA SER A 242 -4.98 -9.24 13.54
C SER A 242 -3.91 -8.47 12.78
N ALA A 243 -3.10 -9.17 11.98
CA ALA A 243 -2.18 -8.58 11.03
C ALA A 243 -2.69 -8.80 9.60
N GLU A 244 -2.70 -7.73 8.81
CA GLU A 244 -3.02 -7.70 7.39
C GLU A 244 -1.75 -7.31 6.62
N ASN A 245 -1.34 -8.16 5.67
CA ASN A 245 -0.19 -7.95 4.81
C ASN A 245 -0.71 -7.68 3.39
N ILE A 246 -0.23 -6.60 2.78
CA ILE A 246 -0.55 -6.19 1.43
C ILE A 246 0.79 -6.02 0.70
N LEU A 247 0.97 -6.70 -0.42
CA LEU A 247 2.15 -6.60 -1.26
C LEU A 247 1.73 -6.30 -2.70
N SER A 248 2.35 -5.30 -3.31
CA SER A 248 2.32 -5.03 -4.75
C SER A 248 3.76 -5.03 -5.25
N LEU A 249 4.05 -5.86 -6.24
CA LEU A 249 5.30 -5.85 -7.00
C LEU A 249 5.01 -5.49 -8.46
N TYR A 250 5.91 -4.76 -9.10
CA TYR A 250 5.88 -4.50 -10.54
C TYR A 250 7.30 -4.61 -11.12
N SER A 251 7.44 -5.15 -12.33
CA SER A 251 8.71 -5.28 -13.04
C SER A 251 8.49 -4.81 -14.47
N ASN A 252 9.21 -3.77 -14.88
CA ASN A 252 9.05 -3.10 -16.18
C ASN A 252 9.88 -3.81 -17.25
N TYR A 253 9.23 -4.41 -18.25
CA TYR A 253 9.91 -5.10 -19.36
C TYR A 253 10.56 -4.14 -20.36
N LEU A 254 10.22 -2.84 -20.33
CA LEU A 254 10.66 -1.84 -21.30
C LEU A 254 11.90 -1.05 -20.85
N ASP A 255 12.32 -1.19 -19.59
CA ASP A 255 13.37 -0.39 -18.95
C ASP A 255 14.40 -1.35 -18.31
N ASP A 256 14.43 -1.50 -16.98
CA ASP A 256 15.16 -2.60 -16.30
C ASP A 256 14.18 -3.60 -15.64
N PRO A 257 14.01 -4.82 -16.19
CA PRO A 257 13.14 -5.84 -15.61
C PRO A 257 13.66 -6.43 -14.29
N GLN A 258 14.95 -6.31 -13.99
CA GLN A 258 15.53 -6.78 -12.73
C GLN A 258 15.25 -5.81 -11.59
N ASN A 259 14.96 -4.55 -11.93
CA ASN A 259 14.43 -3.57 -11.01
C ASN A 259 12.93 -3.84 -10.77
N VAL A 260 12.55 -4.03 -9.51
CA VAL A 260 11.20 -4.42 -9.12
C VAL A 260 10.64 -3.39 -8.15
N ASP A 261 9.70 -2.58 -8.62
CA ASP A 261 8.90 -1.70 -7.76
C ASP A 261 8.25 -2.55 -6.66
N LEU A 262 8.33 -2.09 -5.42
CA LEU A 262 7.76 -2.75 -4.26
C LEU A 262 6.90 -1.75 -3.48
N ASP A 263 5.67 -2.12 -3.17
CA ASP A 263 4.83 -1.47 -2.17
C ASP A 263 4.33 -2.55 -1.22
N TYR A 264 4.91 -2.61 -0.02
CA TYR A 264 4.55 -3.54 1.03
C TYR A 264 3.97 -2.78 2.23
N THR A 265 2.78 -3.17 2.66
CA THR A 265 2.11 -2.63 3.86
C THR A 265 1.78 -3.77 4.83
N LEU A 266 2.15 -3.59 6.10
CA LEU A 266 1.73 -4.41 7.24
C LEU A 266 0.86 -3.56 8.16
N ASN A 267 -0.42 -3.92 8.28
CA ASN A 267 -1.37 -3.31 9.23
C ASN A 267 -1.62 -4.27 10.40
N VAL A 268 -1.26 -3.89 11.63
CA VAL A 268 -1.61 -4.63 12.85
C VAL A 268 -2.72 -3.88 13.58
N VAL A 269 -3.89 -4.51 13.66
CA VAL A 269 -5.09 -3.97 14.33
C VAL A 269 -5.27 -4.68 15.67
N MET A 270 -5.21 -3.91 16.76
CA MET A 270 -5.43 -4.37 18.13
C MET A 270 -6.75 -3.77 18.64
N LYS A 271 -7.78 -4.60 18.80
CA LYS A 271 -9.10 -4.13 19.27
C LYS A 271 -9.13 -4.04 20.79
N VAL A 272 -9.42 -2.85 21.31
CA VAL A 272 -9.64 -2.62 22.75
C VAL A 272 -11.11 -2.95 23.09
N ASN A 273 -12.04 -2.48 22.26
CA ASN A 273 -13.46 -2.85 22.34
C ASN A 273 -14.12 -2.74 20.94
N LYS A 274 -15.46 -2.69 20.89
CA LYS A 274 -16.22 -2.60 19.63
C LYS A 274 -15.90 -1.34 18.80
N TYR A 275 -15.53 -0.24 19.44
CA TYR A 275 -15.35 1.08 18.83
C TYR A 275 -13.90 1.58 18.90
N ILE A 276 -13.13 1.16 19.90
CA ILE A 276 -11.75 1.61 20.12
C ILE A 276 -10.76 0.53 19.65
N SER A 277 -9.81 0.94 18.82
CA SER A 277 -8.67 0.13 18.42
C SER A 277 -7.36 0.91 18.50
N THR A 278 -6.25 0.18 18.61
CA THR A 278 -4.92 0.67 18.31
C THR A 278 -4.50 0.06 16.98
N ASN A 279 -4.09 0.90 16.02
CA ASN A 279 -3.60 0.43 14.73
C ASN A 279 -2.12 0.81 14.60
N MET A 280 -1.32 -0.16 14.17
CA MET A 280 0.06 0.03 13.72
C MET A 280 0.10 -0.21 12.22
N THR A 281 0.73 0.69 11.46
CA THR A 281 1.02 0.48 10.04
C THR A 281 2.51 0.63 9.82
N PHE A 282 3.14 -0.41 9.27
CA PHE A 282 4.45 -0.33 8.64
C PHE A 282 4.23 -0.35 7.12
N GLN A 283 4.88 0.54 6.39
CA GLN A 283 4.92 0.50 4.93
C GLN A 283 6.36 0.72 4.44
N ALA A 284 6.76 -0.07 3.46
CA ALA A 284 7.98 0.10 2.70
C ALA A 284 7.61 0.24 1.22
N ILE A 285 8.07 1.32 0.58
CA ILE A 285 7.97 1.54 -0.86
C ILE A 285 9.38 1.62 -1.44
N TYR A 286 9.59 0.99 -2.59
CA TYR A 286 10.78 1.12 -3.44
C TYR A 286 10.31 1.30 -4.88
N ASP A 287 10.75 2.37 -5.53
CA ASP A 287 10.36 2.76 -6.89
C ASP A 287 11.46 3.71 -7.38
N ASP A 288 12.46 3.19 -8.10
CA ASP A 288 13.61 3.98 -8.57
C ASP A 288 13.22 5.02 -9.63
N ASN A 289 12.01 4.95 -10.20
CA ASN A 289 11.48 6.02 -11.05
C ASN A 289 10.89 7.17 -10.22
N ALA A 290 10.57 6.96 -8.94
CA ALA A 290 10.14 8.00 -8.02
C ALA A 290 11.30 8.54 -7.15
N VAL A 291 12.00 7.66 -6.43
CA VAL A 291 13.14 7.98 -5.55
C VAL A 291 14.05 6.76 -5.48
N ASN A 292 15.35 6.95 -5.73
CA ASN A 292 16.39 5.91 -5.61
C ASN A 292 16.65 5.48 -4.15
N GLY A 293 15.69 4.82 -3.52
CA GLY A 293 15.79 4.33 -2.15
C GLY A 293 14.46 3.94 -1.49
N PHE A 294 14.54 3.18 -0.40
CA PHE A 294 13.37 2.77 0.37
C PHE A 294 12.71 3.95 1.11
N GLN A 295 11.46 4.22 0.75
CA GLN A 295 10.57 5.11 1.49
C GLN A 295 9.88 4.29 2.59
N ILE A 296 10.30 4.48 3.84
CA ILE A 296 9.73 3.78 5.01
C ILE A 296 8.77 4.69 5.76
N ARG A 297 7.60 4.16 6.10
CA ARG A 297 6.60 4.82 6.95
C ARG A 297 6.16 3.90 8.07
N GLU A 298 6.32 4.35 9.30
CA GLU A 298 5.76 3.72 10.48
C GLU A 298 4.77 4.65 11.17
N THR A 299 3.58 4.14 11.48
CA THR A 299 2.58 4.85 12.29
C THR A 299 2.02 3.93 13.37
N LEU A 300 1.76 4.50 14.54
CA LEU A 300 1.07 3.84 15.65
C LEU A 300 0.09 4.85 16.22
N GLY A 301 -1.20 4.53 16.20
CA GLY A 301 -2.25 5.43 16.69
C GLY A 301 -3.36 4.69 17.42
N VAL A 302 -3.98 5.36 18.38
CA VAL A 302 -5.22 4.90 19.03
C VAL A 302 -6.37 5.65 18.39
N GLY A 303 -7.48 4.97 18.11
CA GLY A 303 -8.57 5.61 17.39
C GLY A 303 -9.91 4.92 17.51
N LEU A 304 -10.88 5.57 16.87
CA LEU A 304 -12.21 5.03 16.67
C LEU A 304 -12.22 4.25 15.36
N THR A 305 -12.76 3.04 15.38
CA THR A 305 -12.92 2.18 14.21
C THR A 305 -14.34 1.62 14.17
N TYR A 306 -15.01 1.78 13.04
CA TYR A 306 -16.37 1.28 12.81
C TYR A 306 -16.43 0.49 11.51
N GLY A 307 -16.83 -0.78 11.60
CA GLY A 307 -17.11 -1.64 10.45
C GLY A 307 -18.62 -1.75 10.21
N PHE A 308 -19.03 -1.78 8.94
CA PHE A 308 -20.43 -1.80 8.50
C PHE A 308 -20.65 -2.66 7.24
#